data_AF-A0A376MIW7-F1
#
_entry.id   AF-A0A376MIW7-F1
#
_cell.length_a   1.000
_cell.length_b   1.000
_cell.length_c   1.000
_cell.angle_alpha   90.00
_cell.angle_beta   90.00
_cell.angle_gamma   90.00
#
_symmetry.space_group_name_H-M   'P 1'
#
loop_
_entity.id
_entity.type
_entity.pdbx_description
1 polymer ?
#
loop_
_entity_poly.entity_id
_entity_poly.type
_entity_poly.pdbx_seq_one_letter_code
_entity_poly.pdbx_strand_id
1 'polypeptide(L)' 'MANADDLIKSYVAAGFKKIHLDCSMSCQDDPIPLTDDIVAERAARLAKVAEETCLEHFGEADLEYVIGTEVPVPGGGA' A
#
# COMPACT_ATOMS: atom_id res chain seq x y z
N MET A 1 6.93 -7.62 -4.99
CA MET A 1 6.61 -6.34 -4.31
C MET A 1 7.71 -5.84 -3.37
N ALA A 2 8.88 -6.48 -3.35
CA ALA A 2 9.95 -6.15 -2.40
C ALA A 2 10.27 -4.65 -2.31
N ASN A 3 10.38 -3.96 -3.45
CA ASN A 3 10.64 -2.51 -3.45
C ASN A 3 9.56 -1.68 -2.75
N ALA A 4 8.29 -2.08 -2.84
CA ALA A 4 7.20 -1.40 -2.14
C ALA A 4 7.24 -1.68 -0.63
N ASP A 5 7.59 -2.91 -0.24
CA ASP A 5 7.80 -3.26 1.17
C ASP A 5 8.92 -2.39 1.77
N ASP A 6 10.06 -2.27 1.07
CA ASP A 6 11.22 -1.45 1.51
C ASP A 6 10.91 0.05 1.52
N LEU A 7 10.12 0.52 0.56
CA LEU A 7 9.64 1.91 0.50
C LEU A 7 8.82 2.24 1.75
N ILE A 8 7.82 1.42 2.08
CA ILE A 8 6.96 1.64 3.24
C ILE A 8 7.77 1.64 4.54
N LYS A 9 8.67 0.67 4.71
CA LYS A 9 9.58 0.64 5.86
C LYS A 9 10.37 1.93 5.99
N SER A 10 10.93 2.41 4.89
CA SER A 10 11.76 3.63 4.87
C SER A 10 10.96 4.87 5.26
N TYR A 11 9.74 5.01 4.76
CA TYR A 11 8.85 6.12 5.13
C TYR A 11 8.46 6.07 6.60
N VAL A 12 8.02 4.91 7.09
CA VAL A 12 7.61 4.77 8.49
C VAL A 12 8.79 4.98 9.43
N ALA A 13 9.94 4.36 9.18
CA ALA A 13 11.15 4.53 9.99
C ALA A 13 11.66 5.99 10.00
N ALA A 14 11.40 6.77 8.94
CA ALA A 14 11.69 8.20 8.88
C ALA A 14 10.66 9.08 9.65
N GLY A 15 9.62 8.48 10.22
CA GLY A 15 8.61 9.17 11.04
C GLY A 15 7.39 9.67 10.28
N PHE A 16 7.16 9.23 9.04
CA PHE A 16 5.91 9.54 8.33
C PHE A 16 4.74 8.78 8.97
N LYS A 17 3.70 9.50 9.38
CA LYS A 17 2.53 8.92 10.08
C LYS A 17 1.29 8.78 9.21
N LYS A 18 1.23 9.47 8.07
CA LYS A 18 0.12 9.39 7.11
C LYS A 18 0.60 8.74 5.83
N ILE A 19 0.10 7.55 5.52
CA ILE A 19 0.57 6.71 4.43
C ILE A 19 -0.58 6.43 3.45
N HIS A 20 -0.38 6.75 2.17
CA HIS A 20 -1.33 6.38 1.12
C HIS A 20 -0.89 5.05 0.50
N LEU A 21 -1.76 4.05 0.57
CA LEU A 21 -1.55 2.74 -0.02
C LEU A 21 -2.40 2.60 -1.29
N ASP A 22 -1.81 3.00 -2.42
CA ASP A 22 -2.38 2.75 -3.75
C ASP A 22 -1.66 1.56 -4.41
N CYS A 23 -2.35 0.42 -4.47
CA CYS A 23 -1.87 -0.81 -5.10
C CYS A 23 -2.71 -1.19 -6.34
N SER A 24 -3.41 -0.22 -6.95
CA SER A 24 -4.37 -0.44 -8.03
C SER A 24 -3.75 -0.73 -9.40
N MET A 25 -2.47 -0.42 -9.58
CA MET A 25 -1.78 -0.57 -10.86
C MET A 25 -1.25 -2.00 -11.07
N SER A 26 -1.57 -2.58 -12.22
CA SER A 26 -1.01 -3.86 -12.68
C SER A 26 0.51 -3.73 -12.90
N CYS A 27 1.27 -4.69 -12.39
CA CYS A 27 2.69 -4.88 -12.70
C CYS A 27 2.86 -5.83 -13.89
N GLN A 28 4.10 -6.15 -14.24
CA GLN A 28 4.37 -7.22 -15.20
C GLN A 28 3.74 -8.54 -14.72
N ASP A 29 3.12 -9.26 -15.66
CA ASP A 29 2.45 -10.56 -15.45
C ASP A 29 1.14 -10.51 -14.64
N ASP A 30 0.68 -9.32 -14.24
CA ASP A 30 -0.63 -9.14 -13.63
C ASP A 30 -1.77 -9.11 -14.67
N PRO A 31 -3.00 -9.47 -14.28
CA PRO A 31 -4.17 -9.15 -15.08
C PRO A 31 -4.33 -7.64 -15.24
N ILE A 32 -4.91 -7.22 -16.36
CA ILE A 32 -5.22 -5.82 -16.66
C ILE A 32 -6.73 -5.69 -16.91
N PRO A 33 -7.48 -5.01 -16.05
CA PRO A 33 -7.06 -4.43 -14.76
C PRO A 33 -6.87 -5.49 -13.67
N LEU A 34 -6.30 -5.08 -12.52
CA LEU A 34 -6.38 -5.87 -11.29
C LEU A 34 -7.83 -5.96 -10.79
N THR A 35 -8.15 -7.06 -10.11
CA THR A 35 -9.39 -7.17 -9.33
C THR A 35 -9.24 -6.48 -7.99
N ASP A 36 -10.34 -5.97 -7.43
CA ASP A 36 -10.36 -5.34 -6.11
C ASP A 36 -9.74 -6.21 -5.01
N ASP A 37 -9.94 -7.54 -5.05
CA ASP A 37 -9.35 -8.47 -4.09
C ASP A 37 -7.82 -8.44 -4.12
N ILE A 38 -7.20 -8.44 -5.30
CA ILE A 38 -5.74 -8.34 -5.47
C ILE A 38 -5.25 -6.99 -4.95
N VAL A 39 -5.96 -5.90 -5.27
CA VAL A 39 -5.60 -4.55 -4.82
C VAL A 39 -5.66 -4.47 -3.28
N ALA A 40 -6.73 -4.99 -2.68
CA ALA A 40 -6.94 -5.02 -1.24
C ALA A 40 -5.88 -5.89 -0.53
N GLU A 41 -5.55 -7.07 -1.06
CA GLU A 41 -4.52 -7.94 -0.50
C GLU A 41 -3.14 -7.27 -0.48
N ARG A 42 -2.78 -6.60 -1.59
CA ARG A 42 -1.52 -5.86 -1.69
C ARG A 42 -1.46 -4.69 -0.72
N ALA A 43 -2.54 -3.91 -0.61
CA ALA A 43 -2.63 -2.82 0.35
C ALA A 43 -2.55 -3.33 1.80
N ALA A 44 -3.26 -4.40 2.13
CA ALA A 44 -3.23 -5.01 3.46
C ALA A 44 -1.84 -5.54 3.84
N ARG A 45 -1.11 -6.13 2.88
CA ARG A 45 0.29 -6.54 3.06
C ARG A 45 1.17 -5.33 3.42
N LEU A 46 1.06 -4.23 2.66
CA LEU A 46 1.87 -3.04 2.92
C LEU A 46 1.49 -2.35 4.24
N ALA A 47 0.20 -2.31 4.60
CA ALA A 47 -0.24 -1.83 5.91
C ALA A 47 0.38 -2.65 7.04
N LYS A 48 0.40 -3.99 6.92
CA LYS A 48 1.05 -4.85 7.92
C LYS A 48 2.54 -4.54 8.07
N VAL A 49 3.26 -4.37 6.95
CA VAL A 49 4.69 -3.99 6.98
C VAL A 49 4.88 -2.62 7.65
N ALA A 50 3.99 -1.66 7.38
CA ALA A 50 4.02 -0.34 8.01
C ALA A 50 3.81 -0.43 9.54
N GLU A 51 2.80 -1.16 9.98
CA GLU A 51 2.48 -1.37 11.40
C GLU A 51 3.63 -2.04 12.16
N GLU A 52 4.19 -3.13 11.61
CA GLU A 52 5.33 -3.83 12.20
C GLU A 52 6.54 -2.90 12.34
N THR A 53 6.82 -2.10 11.31
CA THR A 53 7.92 -1.11 11.33
C THR A 53 7.66 -0.01 12.36
N CYS A 54 6.42 0.49 12.46
CA CYS A 54 6.07 1.55 13.39
C CYS A 54 6.24 1.08 14.84
N LEU A 55 5.75 -0.13 15.13
CA LEU A 55 5.92 -0.77 16.45
C LEU A 55 7.39 -0.99 16.78
N GLU A 56 8.21 -1.46 15.83
CA GLU A 56 9.64 -1.69 16.04
C GLU A 56 10.41 -0.40 16.34
N HIS A 57 10.11 0.69 15.63
CA HIS A 57 10.87 1.94 15.72
C HIS A 57 10.37 2.90 16.80
N PHE A 58 9.07 2.92 17.07
CA PHE A 58 8.45 3.91 17.96
C PHE A 58 7.72 3.28 19.17
N GLY A 59 7.54 1.95 19.19
CA GLY A 59 6.88 1.25 20.29
C GLY A 59 5.35 1.37 20.29
N GLU A 60 4.76 2.03 19.28
CA GLU A 60 3.32 2.16 19.09
C GLU A 60 2.93 2.13 17.61
N ALA A 61 1.65 1.87 17.38
CA ALA A 61 1.00 1.76 16.08
C ALA A 61 -0.06 2.87 15.95
N ASP A 62 0.36 4.03 15.44
CA ASP A 62 -0.42 5.28 15.38
C ASP A 62 -0.53 5.82 13.94
N LEU A 63 -0.44 4.94 12.94
CA LEU A 63 -0.46 5.31 11.52
C LEU A 63 -1.88 5.61 11.01
N GLU A 64 -2.00 6.59 10.13
CA GLU A 64 -3.22 6.92 9.38
C GLU A 64 -3.07 6.52 7.91
N TYR A 65 -4.10 5.87 7.36
CA TYR A 65 -4.07 5.37 5.99
C TYR A 65 -5.07 6.08 5.07
N VAL A 66 -4.63 6.33 3.84
CA VAL A 66 -5.52 6.62 2.71
C VAL A 66 -5.50 5.40 1.78
N ILE A 67 -6.68 4.99 1.31
CA ILE A 67 -6.88 3.86 0.41
C ILE A 67 -7.62 4.34 -0.83
N GLY A 68 -7.38 3.67 -1.96
CA GLY A 68 -8.02 3.97 -3.24
C GLY A 68 -7.16 4.87 -4.11
N THR A 69 -7.66 5.15 -5.30
CA THR A 69 -6.99 5.95 -6.33
C THR A 69 -8.04 6.81 -7.03
N GLU A 70 -7.64 8.00 -7.48
CA GLU A 70 -8.48 8.85 -8.34
C GLU A 70 -8.47 8.40 -9.80
N VAL A 71 -7.53 7.52 -10.16
CA VAL A 71 -7.36 7.04 -11.53
C VAL A 71 -8.51 6.10 -11.89
N PRO A 72 -9.30 6.40 -12.94
CA PRO A 72 -10.37 5.51 -13.36
C PRO A 72 -9.80 4.21 -13.92
N VAL A 73 -10.54 3.11 -13.76
CA VAL A 73 -10.17 1.82 -14.37
C VAL A 73 -9.96 2.02 -15.88
N PRO A 74 -8.81 1.57 -16.45
CA PRO A 74 -8.55 1.68 -17.87
C PRO A 74 -9.68 1.03 -18.69
N GLY A 75 -10.28 1.79 -19.61
CA GLY A 75 -11.42 1.35 -20.43
C GLY A 75 -12.77 1.92 -20.02
N GLY A 76 -12.84 2.71 -18.93
CA GLY A 76 -14.09 3.24 -18.40
C GLY A 76 -14.78 2.18 -17.56
N GLY A 77 -14.75 2.34 -16.24
CA GLY A 77 -15.46 1.45 -15.32
C GLY A 77 -16.95 1.39 -15.66
N ALA A 78 -17.50 0.18 -15.72
CA ALA A 78 -18.94 -0.07 -15.77
C ALA A 78 -19.50 -0.16 -14.35
#